data_AF-A0A1C3H773-F1
#
_entry.id   AF-A0A1C3H773-F1
#
_cell.length_a   1.000
_cell.length_b   1.000
_cell.length_c   1.000
_cell.angle_alpha   90.00
_cell.angle_beta   90.00
_cell.angle_gamma   90.00
#
_symmetry.space_group_name_H-M   'P 1'
#
loop_
_entity.id
_entity.type
_entity.pdbx_description
1 polymer ?
#
loop_
_entity_poly.entity_id
_entity_poly.type
_entity_poly.pdbx_seq_one_letter_code
_entity_poly.pdbx_strand_id
1 'polypeptide(L)'
;MEGYMKFDFVLSRQEKVLGKIQFEEGSGKITGDASAVAALETAVHKAITARHIGRYPPPGLVIIDKAPAYSRELISVLEFGGFDIPEALAYDTADAEYERTEAALALIKEHDPEAEVYF
;
A
#
# COMPACT_ATOMS: atom_id res chain seq x y z
N MET A 1 -19.32 8.75 11.74
CA MET A 1 -17.94 9.27 11.70
C MET A 1 -17.08 8.10 11.29
N GLU A 2 -16.73 7.99 10.01
CA GLU A 2 -15.71 7.01 9.60
C GLU A 2 -14.38 7.47 10.23
N GLY A 3 -13.82 6.63 11.09
CA GLY A 3 -12.50 6.88 11.65
C GLY A 3 -11.47 6.63 10.56
N TYR A 4 -10.69 7.66 10.21
CA TYR A 4 -9.55 7.49 9.32
C TYR A 4 -8.57 6.48 9.95
N MET A 5 -8.12 5.49 9.17
CA MET A 5 -7.10 4.54 9.62
C MET A 5 -5.77 5.27 9.74
N LYS A 6 -5.07 5.06 10.85
CA LYS A 6 -3.77 5.69 11.14
C LYS A 6 -2.70 4.63 11.24
N PHE A 7 -1.59 4.85 10.56
CA PHE A 7 -0.43 4.00 10.56
C PHE A 7 0.74 4.76 11.18
N ASP A 8 1.37 4.17 12.20
CA ASP A 8 2.64 4.63 12.76
C ASP A 8 3.66 3.51 12.54
N PHE A 9 4.72 3.80 11.80
CA PHE A 9 5.70 2.79 11.41
C PHE A 9 7.11 3.34 11.26
N VAL A 10 8.08 2.44 11.31
CA VAL A 10 9.48 2.76 11.01
C VAL A 10 9.71 2.62 9.50
N LEU A 11 10.15 3.71 8.86
CA LEU A 11 10.62 3.67 7.48
C LEU A 11 12.04 3.12 7.47
N SER A 12 12.25 2.05 6.70
CA SER A 12 13.55 1.43 6.50
C SER A 12 13.76 1.09 5.03
N ARG A 13 15.02 0.95 4.64
CA ARG A 13 15.43 0.54 3.31
C ARG A 13 16.61 -0.39 3.45
N GLN A 14 16.47 -1.63 2.99
CA GLN A 14 17.50 -2.66 3.11
C GLN A 14 17.92 -2.84 4.58
N GLU A 15 16.92 -2.96 5.46
CA GLU A 15 17.07 -3.13 6.92
C GLU A 15 17.69 -1.92 7.65
N LYS A 16 18.03 -0.84 6.93
CA LYS A 16 18.53 0.39 7.53
C LYS A 16 17.37 1.32 7.87
N VAL A 17 17.22 1.61 9.16
CA VAL A 17 16.24 2.58 9.67
C VAL A 17 16.56 3.99 9.19
N LEU A 18 15.55 4.68 8.66
CA LEU A 18 15.60 6.08 8.23
C LEU A 18 14.85 7.04 9.17
N GLY A 19 13.87 6.51 9.91
CA GLY A 19 13.09 7.23 10.93
C GLY A 19 11.64 6.77 10.98
N LYS A 20 10.83 7.42 11.81
CA LYS A 20 9.39 7.14 11.97
C LYS A 20 8.54 7.93 10.98
N ILE A 21 7.48 7.29 10.52
CA ILE A 21 6.43 7.87 9.68
C ILE A 21 5.07 7.67 10.36
N GLN A 22 4.25 8.70 10.27
CA GLN A 22 2.85 8.70 10.60
C GLN A 22 2.06 9.02 9.34
N PHE A 23 1.09 8.18 9.04
CA PHE A 23 0.22 8.30 7.88
C PHE A 23 -1.23 8.15 8.31
N GLU A 24 -2.09 9.04 7.84
CA GLU A 24 -3.53 9.01 8.08
C GLU A 24 -4.26 8.89 6.74
N GLU A 25 -4.97 7.78 6.55
CA GLU A 25 -5.72 7.55 5.32
C GLU A 25 -6.76 8.63 5.07
N GLY A 26 -7.03 8.91 3.80
CA GLY A 26 -7.93 9.96 3.35
C GLY A 26 -7.37 11.39 3.50
N SER A 27 -6.36 11.59 4.35
CA SER A 27 -5.80 12.93 4.60
C SER A 27 -4.75 13.36 3.58
N GLY A 28 -4.06 12.39 2.96
CA GLY A 28 -2.89 12.64 2.12
C GLY A 28 -1.66 13.18 2.87
N LYS A 29 -1.71 13.22 4.21
CA LYS A 29 -0.63 13.77 5.05
C LYS A 29 0.31 12.68 5.51
N ILE A 30 1.61 12.96 5.34
CA ILE A 30 2.72 12.16 5.83
C ILE A 30 3.48 13.04 6.82
N THR A 31 3.61 12.59 8.07
CA THR A 31 4.37 13.28 9.12
C THR A 31 5.36 12.34 9.79
N GLY A 32 6.26 12.84 10.62
CA GLY A 32 7.23 12.03 11.35
C GLY A 32 8.62 12.65 11.35
N ASP A 33 9.64 11.80 11.42
CA ASP A 33 11.05 12.23 11.44
C ASP A 33 11.42 12.88 10.10
N ALA A 34 12.02 14.07 10.14
CA ALA A 34 12.29 14.87 8.94
C ALA A 34 13.09 14.11 7.86
N SER A 35 14.05 13.28 8.24
CA SER A 35 14.83 12.45 7.30
C SER A 35 13.97 11.37 6.62
N ALA A 36 13.07 10.73 7.37
CA ALA A 36 12.18 9.72 6.84
C ALA A 36 11.13 10.34 5.92
N VAL A 37 10.52 11.45 6.36
CA VAL A 37 9.51 12.18 5.56
C VAL A 37 10.13 12.64 4.25
N ALA A 38 11.30 13.29 4.27
CA ALA A 38 11.96 13.75 3.05
C ALA A 38 12.33 12.61 2.09
N ALA A 39 12.76 11.46 2.63
CA ALA A 39 13.07 10.28 1.83
C ALA A 39 11.81 9.70 1.16
N LEU A 40 10.70 9.63 1.89
CA LEU A 40 9.42 9.13 1.39
C LEU A 40 8.80 10.11 0.38
N GLU A 41 8.79 11.41 0.65
CA GLU A 41 8.32 12.45 -0.28
C GLU A 41 9.10 12.44 -1.60
N THR A 42 10.41 12.20 -1.56
CA THR A 42 11.22 12.02 -2.76
C THR A 42 10.74 10.83 -3.60
N ALA A 43 10.39 9.71 -2.96
CA ALA A 43 9.86 8.54 -3.66
C ALA A 43 8.45 8.80 -4.22
N VAL A 44 7.58 9.48 -3.46
CA VAL A 44 6.26 9.93 -3.93
C VAL A 44 6.42 10.75 -5.20
N HIS A 45 7.26 11.78 -5.20
CA HIS A 45 7.45 12.65 -6.36
C HIS A 45 7.95 11.88 -7.59
N LYS A 46 8.87 10.92 -7.40
CA LYS A 46 9.36 10.08 -8.50
C LYS A 46 8.28 9.13 -9.02
N ALA A 47 7.48 8.53 -8.15
CA ALA A 47 6.39 7.65 -8.53
C ALA A 47 5.30 8.39 -9.31
N ILE A 48 4.93 9.61 -8.88
CA ILE A 48 4.00 10.49 -9.60
C ILE A 48 4.54 10.82 -10.99
N THR A 49 5.80 11.26 -11.06
CA THR A 49 6.45 11.61 -12.34
C THR A 49 6.46 10.43 -13.31
N ALA A 50 6.70 9.21 -12.80
CA ALA A 50 6.68 7.99 -13.59
C ALA A 50 5.26 7.49 -13.91
N ARG A 51 4.22 8.08 -13.30
CA ARG A 51 2.84 7.54 -13.28
C ARG A 51 2.83 6.06 -12.91
N HIS A 52 3.55 5.73 -11.84
CA HIS A 52 3.78 4.34 -11.44
C HIS A 52 2.45 3.61 -11.23
N ILE A 53 2.35 2.40 -11.79
CA ILE A 53 1.22 1.50 -11.64
C ILE A 53 1.63 0.42 -10.64
N GLY A 54 0.92 0.35 -9.51
CA GLY A 54 1.16 -0.64 -8.47
C GLY A 54 0.79 -2.06 -8.91
N ARG A 55 1.24 -3.06 -8.14
CA ARG A 55 1.10 -4.49 -8.48
C ARG A 55 -0.26 -5.10 -8.11
N TYR A 56 -1.21 -4.28 -7.67
CA TYR A 56 -2.50 -4.73 -7.16
C TYR A 56 -3.33 -5.47 -8.23
N PRO A 57 -3.96 -6.60 -7.89
CA PRO A 57 -4.75 -7.36 -8.85
C PRO A 57 -6.01 -6.57 -9.27
N PRO A 58 -6.50 -6.74 -10.51
CA PRO A 58 -7.81 -6.22 -10.91
C PRO A 58 -8.93 -6.69 -9.97
N PRO A 59 -9.97 -5.86 -9.72
CA PRO A 59 -10.19 -4.52 -10.29
C PRO A 59 -9.40 -3.39 -9.60
N GLY A 60 -8.59 -3.69 -8.59
CA GLY A 60 -7.90 -2.73 -7.71
C GLY A 60 -6.68 -2.04 -8.31
N LEU A 61 -6.77 -1.53 -9.55
CA LEU A 61 -5.66 -0.82 -10.20
C LEU A 61 -5.25 0.42 -9.39
N VAL A 62 -3.98 0.47 -8.98
CA VAL A 62 -3.40 1.62 -8.25
C VAL A 62 -2.49 2.39 -9.21
N ILE A 63 -2.80 3.66 -9.45
CA ILE A 63 -1.96 4.58 -10.23
C ILE A 63 -1.54 5.72 -9.32
N ILE A 64 -0.23 5.95 -9.22
CA ILE A 64 0.31 7.07 -8.44
C ILE A 64 0.40 8.29 -9.35
N ASP A 65 -0.58 9.19 -9.25
CA ASP A 65 -0.62 10.47 -9.96
C ASP A 65 -0.62 11.69 -9.02
N LYS A 66 -0.74 11.44 -7.71
CA LYS A 66 -0.73 12.43 -6.63
C LYS A 66 -0.16 11.81 -5.35
N ALA A 67 -0.05 12.63 -4.30
CA ALA A 67 0.38 12.15 -2.99
C ALA A 67 -0.55 11.04 -2.47
N PRO A 68 -0.01 9.94 -1.90
CA PRO A 68 -0.82 8.84 -1.39
C PRO A 68 -1.84 9.32 -0.36
N ALA A 69 -3.11 9.01 -0.58
CA ALA A 69 -4.20 9.17 0.36
C ALA A 69 -4.60 7.83 0.99
N TYR A 70 -4.30 6.70 0.36
CA TYR A 70 -4.67 5.37 0.85
C TYR A 70 -3.45 4.46 1.04
N SER A 71 -3.54 3.49 1.96
CA SER A 71 -2.49 2.50 2.23
C SER A 71 -1.96 1.83 0.96
N ARG A 72 -2.83 1.45 0.02
CA ARG A 72 -2.42 0.79 -1.24
C ARG A 72 -1.53 1.67 -2.12
N GLU A 73 -1.82 2.96 -2.18
CA GLU A 73 -1.00 3.94 -2.88
C GLU A 73 0.34 4.13 -2.16
N LEU A 74 0.32 4.21 -0.83
CA LEU A 74 1.52 4.32 -0.01
C LEU A 74 2.43 3.09 -0.19
N ILE A 75 1.87 1.88 -0.14
CA ILE A 75 2.60 0.63 -0.35
C ILE A 75 3.24 0.62 -1.75
N SER A 76 2.49 1.03 -2.79
CA SER A 76 3.05 1.12 -4.15
C SER A 76 4.24 2.09 -4.22
N VAL A 77 4.20 3.20 -3.49
CA VAL A 77 5.34 4.13 -3.37
C VAL A 77 6.49 3.51 -2.60
N LEU A 78 6.22 2.76 -1.53
CA LEU A 78 7.25 2.09 -0.74
C LEU A 78 8.01 1.06 -1.60
N GLU A 79 7.28 0.22 -2.34
CA GLU A 79 7.83 -0.76 -3.27
C GLU A 79 8.66 -0.08 -4.38
N PHE A 80 8.09 0.94 -5.03
CA PHE A 80 8.79 1.71 -6.06
C PHE A 80 10.07 2.38 -5.53
N GLY A 81 10.01 2.88 -4.30
CA GLY A 81 11.14 3.50 -3.60
C GLY A 81 12.16 2.50 -3.03
N GLY A 82 11.93 1.20 -3.18
CA GLY A 82 12.77 0.12 -2.63
C GLY A 82 12.84 0.14 -1.11
N PHE A 83 11.83 0.67 -0.43
CA PHE A 83 11.73 0.63 1.02
C PHE A 83 11.22 -0.75 1.47
N ASP A 84 11.55 -1.10 2.71
CA ASP A 84 11.02 -2.29 3.34
C ASP A 84 9.55 -2.03 3.70
N ILE A 85 8.66 -2.99 3.46
CA ILE A 85 7.24 -2.85 3.78
C ILE A 85 7.05 -3.01 5.29
N PRO A 86 6.50 -2.01 6.00
CA PRO A 86 6.26 -2.12 7.43
C PRO A 86 5.21 -3.18 7.74
N GLU A 87 5.37 -3.88 8.87
CA GLU A 87 4.39 -4.88 9.34
C GLU A 87 2.97 -4.32 9.43
N ALA A 88 2.82 -3.06 9.84
CA ALA A 88 1.54 -2.36 9.92
C ALA A 88 0.79 -2.28 8.58
N LEU A 89 1.50 -2.41 7.45
CA LEU A 89 0.97 -2.37 6.08
C LEU A 89 1.05 -3.73 5.37
N ALA A 90 1.65 -4.75 5.99
CA ALA A 90 1.92 -6.03 5.35
C ALA A 90 0.64 -6.74 4.89
N TYR A 91 -0.44 -6.60 5.66
CA TYR A 91 -1.75 -7.17 5.32
C TYR A 91 -2.38 -6.48 4.10
N ASP A 92 -2.03 -5.23 3.79
CA ASP A 92 -2.63 -4.49 2.68
C ASP A 92 -1.81 -4.57 1.39
N THR A 93 -0.75 -5.37 1.36
CA THR A 93 0.07 -5.58 0.15
C THR A 93 -0.71 -6.26 -0.96
N ALA A 94 -0.29 -6.04 -2.22
CA ALA A 94 -0.88 -6.68 -3.39
C ALA A 94 -0.82 -8.20 -3.30
N ASP A 95 0.29 -8.75 -2.81
CA ASP A 95 0.48 -10.20 -2.64
C ASP A 95 -0.50 -10.76 -1.57
N ALA A 96 -0.65 -10.06 -0.43
CA ALA A 96 -1.62 -10.45 0.60
C ALA A 96 -3.08 -10.32 0.12
N GLU A 97 -3.40 -9.30 -0.69
CA GLU A 97 -4.73 -9.15 -1.29
C GLU A 97 -5.02 -10.25 -2.31
N TYR A 98 -4.02 -10.62 -3.13
CA TYR A 98 -4.13 -11.73 -4.06
C TYR A 98 -4.40 -13.05 -3.33
N GLU A 99 -3.62 -13.38 -2.29
CA GLU A 99 -3.81 -14.59 -1.49
C GLU A 99 -5.21 -14.68 -0.86
N ARG A 100 -5.72 -13.57 -0.32
CA ARG A 100 -7.09 -13.52 0.22
C ARG A 100 -8.15 -13.72 -0.85
N THR A 101 -7.94 -13.15 -2.04
CA THR A 101 -8.86 -13.28 -3.17
C THR A 101 -8.91 -14.73 -3.63
N GLU A 102 -7.77 -15.39 -3.78
CA GLU A 102 -7.69 -16.81 -4.11
C GLU A 102 -8.33 -17.70 -3.02
N ALA A 103 -8.10 -17.40 -1.74
CA ALA A 103 -8.72 -18.13 -0.64
C ALA A 103 -10.24 -17.97 -0.63
N ALA A 104 -10.75 -16.76 -0.88
CA ALA A 104 -12.18 -16.51 -0.99
C ALA A 104 -12.79 -17.25 -2.19
N LEU A 105 -12.11 -17.23 -3.34
CA LEU A 105 -12.52 -17.99 -4.53
C LEU A 105 -12.56 -19.50 -4.28
N ALA A 106 -11.57 -20.04 -3.58
CA ALA A 106 -11.53 -21.45 -3.23
C ALA A 106 -12.71 -21.84 -2.33
N LEU A 107 -13.04 -21.03 -1.33
CA LEU A 107 -14.19 -21.24 -0.45
C LEU A 107 -15.52 -21.17 -1.21
N ILE A 108 -15.68 -20.21 -2.13
CA ILE A 108 -16.87 -20.12 -2.97
C ILE A 108 -17.03 -21.40 -3.78
N LYS A 109 -15.96 -21.86 -4.46
CA LYS A 109 -15.99 -23.09 -5.27
C LYS A 109 -16.20 -24.36 -4.46
N GLU A 110 -15.74 -24.42 -3.21
CA GLU A 110 -16.01 -25.54 -2.32
C GLU A 110 -17.50 -25.63 -1.96
N HIS A 111 -18.15 -24.48 -1.73
CA HIS A 111 -19.57 -24.41 -1.38
C HIS A 111 -20.51 -24.48 -2.58
N ASP A 112 -20.12 -23.92 -3.72
CA ASP A 112 -20.85 -23.93 -4.98
C ASP A 112 -19.87 -24.04 -6.17
N PRO A 113 -19.56 -25.27 -6.62
CA PRO A 113 -18.59 -25.51 -7.69
C PRO A 113 -18.96 -24.88 -9.04
N GLU A 114 -20.24 -24.57 -9.26
CA GLU A 114 -20.75 -23.99 -10.51
C GLU A 114 -20.93 -22.46 -10.41
N ALA A 115 -20.52 -21.84 -9.31
CA ALA A 115 -20.64 -20.40 -9.12
C ALA A 115 -19.80 -19.61 -10.16
N GLU A 116 -20.47 -18.78 -10.95
CA GLU A 116 -19.81 -17.79 -11.80
C GLU A 116 -19.41 -16.57 -10.96
N VAL A 117 -18.10 -16.39 -10.74
CA VAL A 117 -17.55 -15.24 -10.00
C VAL A 117 -17.11 -14.15 -10.97
N TYR A 118 -17.72 -12.97 -10.82
CA TYR A 118 -17.40 -11.78 -11.60
C TYR A 118 -16.65 -10.76 -10.73
N PHE A 119 -15.57 -10.20 -11.26
CA PHE A 119 -14.71 -9.19 -10.62
C PHE A 119 -14.79 -7.85 -11.38
#